data_AF-A0A496SK22-F1
#
_entry.id   AF-A0A496SK22-F1
#
_cell.length_a   1.000
_cell.length_b   1.000
_cell.length_c   1.000
_cell.angle_alpha   90.00
_cell.angle_beta   90.00
_cell.angle_gamma   90.00
#
_symmetry.space_group_name_H-M   'P 1'
#
loop_
_entity.id
_entity.type
_entity.pdbx_description
1 polymer ?
#
loop_
_entity_poly.entity_id
_entity_poly.type
_entity_poly.pdbx_seq_one_letter_code
_entity_poly.pdbx_strand_id
1 'polypeptide(L)'
;TACVNYPEMMEFLRSKVRDEAPKKVVFKTTDLALNDGIYWVRIDQMEELYRDALIVAEVKGDHFIDVKVSNVAGFTLFPPERWVGLGRLRILVNGHELRVDLKKYGPVSVRRTKKGRFALGRIKHKGLWKRPGLYGPIKRAYFSPFVFVYGTIGTPEETEVNLHLARTKAQKWWYRGNGWVRIVPDTSVDGRIIESYNLILFGGPESNLVTRRINDELPIRIEGGRIVLGERTVPGEHLALKEVYPNPLNPERLVLVNAGTDLEGTKLTGALDALHASSGLPDYIVYGKAVRTEGWGGVVAAGFFDAEWKLAPSLGFFGP
;
A
#
# COMPACT_ATOMS: atom_id res chain seq x y z
N THR A 1 -14.26 16.89 27.58
CA THR A 1 -12.84 16.48 27.75
C THR A 1 -12.65 15.14 28.47
N ALA A 2 -13.70 14.34 28.71
CA ALA A 2 -13.59 13.09 29.49
C ALA A 2 -13.43 11.78 28.67
N CYS A 3 -13.38 11.83 27.33
CA CYS A 3 -13.42 10.60 26.52
C CYS A 3 -12.15 9.74 26.59
N VAL A 4 -11.01 10.31 27.03
CA VAL A 4 -9.71 9.60 27.01
C VAL A 4 -9.22 9.21 28.41
N ASN A 5 -9.76 9.82 29.47
CA ASN A 5 -9.29 9.65 30.85
C ASN A 5 -10.43 9.32 31.83
N TYR A 6 -11.48 8.66 31.36
CA TYR A 6 -12.61 8.26 32.20
C TYR A 6 -12.13 7.27 33.29
N PRO A 7 -12.28 7.58 34.59
CA PRO A 7 -11.70 6.79 35.68
C PRO A 7 -12.07 5.30 35.63
N GLU A 8 -13.32 4.99 35.35
CA GLU A 8 -13.87 3.64 35.30
C GLU A 8 -13.32 2.84 34.12
N MET A 9 -13.07 3.50 32.98
CA MET A 9 -12.38 2.89 31.86
C MET A 9 -10.93 2.57 32.24
N MET A 10 -10.24 3.49 32.91
CA MET A 10 -8.85 3.27 33.34
C MET A 10 -8.75 2.16 34.39
N GLU A 11 -9.70 2.08 35.32
CA GLU A 11 -9.79 0.99 36.30
C GLU A 11 -10.06 -0.36 35.62
N PHE A 12 -10.99 -0.41 34.67
CA PHE A 12 -11.22 -1.59 33.84
C PHE A 12 -9.92 -2.02 33.14
N LEU A 13 -9.23 -1.12 32.43
CA LEU A 13 -8.00 -1.42 31.71
C LEU A 13 -6.90 -1.94 32.63
N ARG A 14 -6.73 -1.35 33.84
CA ARG A 14 -5.78 -1.83 34.85
C ARG A 14 -6.09 -3.24 35.35
N SER A 15 -7.37 -3.61 35.40
CA SER A 15 -7.80 -4.95 35.82
C SER A 15 -7.59 -6.03 34.75
N LYS A 16 -7.23 -5.65 33.52
CA LYS A 16 -7.04 -6.59 32.40
C LYS A 16 -5.57 -6.75 32.07
N VAL A 17 -5.16 -8.00 31.92
CA VAL A 17 -3.88 -8.38 31.31
C VAL A 17 -4.18 -8.98 29.96
N ARG A 18 -3.49 -8.50 28.93
CA ARG A 18 -3.61 -9.06 27.58
C ARG A 18 -2.95 -10.44 27.57
N ASP A 19 -3.68 -11.48 27.19
CA ASP A 19 -3.07 -12.78 26.89
C ASP A 19 -2.25 -12.63 25.60
N GLU A 20 -0.95 -12.87 25.68
CA GLU A 20 -0.01 -12.73 24.55
C GLU A 20 -0.12 -13.90 23.57
N ALA A 21 -0.64 -15.04 24.02
CA ALA A 21 -0.78 -16.24 23.22
C ALA A 21 -2.11 -16.96 23.55
N PRO A 22 -3.26 -16.37 23.20
CA PRO A 22 -4.55 -16.99 23.45
C PRO A 22 -4.69 -18.30 22.66
N LYS A 23 -5.37 -19.29 23.25
CA LYS A 23 -5.58 -20.60 22.61
C LYS A 23 -6.38 -20.51 21.29
N LYS A 24 -7.22 -19.48 21.16
CA LYS A 24 -8.02 -19.17 19.97
C LYS A 24 -7.76 -17.73 19.51
N VAL A 25 -7.48 -17.57 18.22
CA VAL A 25 -7.29 -16.28 17.56
C VAL A 25 -8.37 -16.12 16.51
N VAL A 26 -9.04 -14.97 16.52
CA VAL A 26 -9.95 -14.52 15.46
C VAL A 26 -9.35 -13.25 14.90
N PHE A 27 -8.92 -13.30 13.64
CA PHE A 27 -8.31 -12.16 12.98
C PHE A 27 -9.04 -11.83 11.68
N LYS A 28 -9.56 -10.60 11.62
CA LYS A 28 -10.28 -10.03 10.49
C LYS A 28 -9.56 -8.77 10.02
N THR A 29 -9.33 -8.64 8.71
CA THR A 29 -8.71 -7.45 8.10
C THR A 29 -9.19 -7.27 6.67
N THR A 30 -9.14 -6.03 6.17
CA THR A 30 -9.43 -5.68 4.77
C THR A 30 -8.20 -5.09 4.05
N ASP A 31 -7.13 -4.79 4.80
CA ASP A 31 -5.89 -4.19 4.29
C ASP A 31 -4.70 -4.73 5.10
N LEU A 32 -3.90 -5.59 4.44
CA LEU A 32 -2.72 -6.20 5.05
C LEU A 32 -1.61 -5.20 5.37
N ALA A 33 -1.61 -4.00 4.78
CA ALA A 33 -0.64 -2.97 5.14
C ALA A 33 -1.00 -2.20 6.41
N LEU A 34 -2.24 -2.28 6.92
CA LEU A 34 -2.56 -1.75 8.25
C LEU A 34 -2.14 -2.74 9.34
N ASN A 35 -2.58 -3.97 9.19
CA ASN A 35 -2.16 -5.07 10.03
C ASN A 35 -2.30 -6.39 9.27
N ASP A 36 -1.22 -7.16 9.21
CA ASP A 36 -1.18 -8.49 8.61
C ASP A 36 -1.19 -9.60 9.66
N GLY A 37 -1.07 -9.31 10.96
CA GLY A 37 -1.04 -10.34 11.98
C GLY A 37 -1.49 -9.94 13.37
N ILE A 38 -1.88 -10.94 14.15
CA ILE A 38 -2.24 -10.79 15.55
C ILE A 38 -1.90 -12.07 16.31
N TYR A 39 -1.32 -11.91 17.50
CA TYR A 39 -0.84 -13.02 18.32
C TYR A 39 0.08 -13.95 17.52
N TRP A 40 -0.31 -15.22 17.36
CA TRP A 40 0.43 -16.25 16.63
C TRP A 40 -0.06 -16.48 15.20
N VAL A 41 -0.86 -15.58 14.64
CA VAL A 41 -1.45 -15.72 13.29
C VAL A 41 -1.10 -14.52 12.42
N ARG A 42 -0.70 -14.78 11.18
CA ARG A 42 -0.50 -13.77 10.13
C ARG A 42 -1.22 -14.19 8.85
N ILE A 43 -1.93 -13.26 8.22
CA ILE A 43 -2.43 -13.40 6.84
C ILE A 43 -1.35 -12.83 5.92
N ASP A 44 -0.78 -13.69 5.08
CA ASP A 44 0.29 -13.29 4.15
C ASP A 44 -0.28 -12.73 2.84
N GLN A 45 -1.45 -13.24 2.41
CA GLN A 45 -2.10 -12.83 1.17
C GLN A 45 -3.61 -13.11 1.17
N MET A 46 -4.39 -12.17 0.63
CA MET A 46 -5.83 -12.28 0.41
C MET A 46 -6.13 -12.84 -1.00
N GLU A 47 -7.30 -13.45 -1.18
CA GLU A 47 -7.73 -13.93 -2.52
C GLU A 47 -8.29 -12.76 -3.35
N GLU A 48 -9.12 -11.94 -2.72
CA GLU A 48 -9.72 -10.72 -3.23
C GLU A 48 -9.32 -9.55 -2.34
N LEU A 49 -8.66 -8.55 -2.95
CA LEU A 49 -8.27 -7.32 -2.26
C LEU A 49 -9.50 -6.52 -1.84
N TYR A 50 -9.38 -5.76 -0.75
CA TYR A 50 -10.40 -4.81 -0.26
C TYR A 50 -11.73 -5.45 0.18
N ARG A 51 -11.79 -6.79 0.24
CA ARG A 51 -12.86 -7.55 0.88
C ARG A 51 -12.40 -8.02 2.26
N ASP A 52 -13.35 -8.40 3.11
CA ASP A 52 -13.01 -8.98 4.41
C ASP A 52 -12.21 -10.28 4.23
N ALA A 53 -11.03 -10.35 4.82
CA ALA A 53 -10.29 -11.59 5.05
C ALA A 53 -10.43 -11.99 6.52
N LEU A 54 -10.69 -13.27 6.76
CA LEU A 54 -10.90 -13.82 8.09
C LEU A 54 -10.10 -15.11 8.27
N ILE A 55 -9.38 -15.20 9.38
CA ILE A 55 -8.77 -16.43 9.87
C ILE A 55 -9.19 -16.66 11.34
N VAL A 56 -9.72 -17.84 11.61
CA VAL A 56 -9.99 -18.34 12.96
C VAL A 56 -9.08 -19.52 13.19
N ALA A 57 -8.10 -19.38 14.07
CA ALA A 57 -7.15 -20.43 14.40
C ALA A 57 -7.27 -20.80 15.87
N GLU A 58 -7.38 -22.09 16.19
CA GLU A 58 -7.54 -22.58 17.56
C GLU A 58 -6.66 -23.80 17.80
N VAL A 59 -5.87 -23.77 18.86
CA VAL A 59 -5.14 -24.95 19.33
C VAL A 59 -6.14 -25.87 20.03
N LYS A 60 -6.41 -27.03 19.43
CA LYS A 60 -7.37 -28.02 19.95
C LYS A 60 -6.70 -29.13 20.76
N GLY A 61 -5.37 -29.26 20.66
CA GLY A 61 -4.54 -30.15 21.47
C GLY A 61 -3.06 -29.85 21.25
N ASP A 62 -2.19 -30.52 22.02
CA ASP A 62 -0.74 -30.22 22.07
C ASP A 62 -0.02 -30.37 20.72
N HIS A 63 -0.58 -31.15 19.80
CA HIS A 63 -0.10 -31.28 18.42
C HIS A 63 -1.22 -31.10 17.39
N PHE A 64 -2.22 -30.27 17.71
CA PHE A 64 -3.38 -30.07 16.82
C PHE A 64 -3.89 -28.63 16.81
N ILE A 65 -3.86 -28.02 15.62
CA ILE A 65 -4.45 -26.71 15.35
C ILE A 65 -5.59 -26.85 14.32
N ASP A 66 -6.76 -26.32 14.65
CA ASP A 66 -7.87 -26.16 13.71
C ASP A 66 -7.88 -24.72 13.16
N VAL A 67 -8.02 -24.58 11.85
CA VAL A 67 -7.97 -23.30 11.15
C VAL A 67 -9.14 -23.21 10.18
N LYS A 68 -9.91 -22.12 10.29
CA LYS A 68 -10.93 -21.76 9.32
C LYS A 68 -10.57 -20.44 8.67
N VAL A 69 -10.62 -20.39 7.35
CA VAL A 69 -10.28 -19.20 6.58
C VAL A 69 -11.36 -18.84 5.56
N SER A 70 -11.52 -17.54 5.32
CA SER A 70 -12.34 -16.96 4.26
C SER A 70 -11.57 -15.81 3.61
N ASN A 71 -11.49 -15.80 2.28
CA ASN A 71 -10.74 -14.81 1.50
C ASN A 71 -9.23 -14.74 1.90
N VAL A 72 -8.59 -15.90 2.06
CA VAL A 72 -7.18 -16.01 2.45
C VAL A 72 -6.46 -16.96 1.50
N ALA A 73 -5.58 -16.41 0.68
CA ALA A 73 -4.75 -17.18 -0.24
C ALA A 73 -3.55 -17.78 0.48
N GLY A 74 -2.98 -17.09 1.47
CA GLY A 74 -1.83 -17.57 2.24
C GLY A 74 -1.80 -17.00 3.65
N PHE A 75 -1.34 -17.80 4.60
CA PHE A 75 -1.19 -17.41 6.00
C PHE A 75 0.00 -18.12 6.65
N THR A 76 0.50 -17.54 7.73
CA THR A 76 1.57 -18.09 8.54
C THR A 76 1.13 -18.19 9.98
N LEU A 77 1.33 -19.35 10.57
CA LEU A 77 1.15 -19.59 12.01
C LEU A 77 2.52 -19.52 12.69
N PHE A 78 2.54 -19.00 13.91
CA PHE A 78 3.70 -19.01 14.81
C PHE A 78 3.32 -19.83 16.06
N PRO A 79 3.30 -21.18 15.97
CA PRO A 79 2.72 -22.02 17.02
C PRO A 79 3.26 -21.66 18.41
N PRO A 80 2.40 -21.27 19.36
CA PRO A 80 2.86 -20.81 20.67
C PRO A 80 3.31 -21.98 21.54
N GLU A 81 4.51 -21.88 22.11
CA GLU A 81 5.13 -22.93 22.95
C GLU A 81 4.25 -23.33 24.15
N ARG A 82 3.44 -22.38 24.64
CA ARG A 82 2.49 -22.58 25.75
C ARG A 82 1.44 -23.68 25.46
N TRP A 83 1.07 -23.88 24.20
CA TRP A 83 -0.06 -24.74 23.82
C TRP A 83 0.29 -25.84 22.83
N VAL A 84 1.44 -25.73 22.16
CA VAL A 84 1.83 -26.62 21.07
C VAL A 84 3.22 -27.16 21.35
N GLY A 85 3.32 -28.46 21.62
CA GLY A 85 4.58 -29.17 21.77
C GLY A 85 5.31 -29.41 20.43
N LEU A 86 6.63 -29.55 20.53
CA LEU A 86 7.47 -29.97 19.41
C LEU A 86 7.13 -31.40 18.96
N GLY A 87 7.32 -31.68 17.67
CA GLY A 87 6.99 -32.97 17.07
C GLY A 87 6.04 -32.84 15.89
N ARG A 88 5.26 -33.89 15.63
CA ARG A 88 4.40 -33.96 14.44
C ARG A 88 3.10 -33.20 14.67
N LEU A 89 3.04 -31.96 14.20
CA LEU A 89 1.89 -31.08 14.29
C LEU A 89 0.88 -31.38 13.17
N ARG A 90 -0.38 -31.63 13.56
CA ARG A 90 -1.53 -31.71 12.65
C ARG A 90 -2.21 -30.34 12.54
N ILE A 91 -2.47 -29.88 11.32
CA ILE A 91 -3.19 -28.63 11.05
C ILE A 91 -4.37 -28.96 10.15
N LEU A 92 -5.59 -28.64 10.58
CA LEU A 92 -6.81 -28.82 9.78
C LEU A 92 -7.26 -27.47 9.24
N VAL A 93 -7.24 -27.26 7.92
CA VAL A 93 -7.57 -25.99 7.28
C VAL A 93 -8.81 -26.14 6.42
N ASN A 94 -9.95 -25.57 6.84
CA ASN A 94 -11.25 -25.77 6.16
C ASN A 94 -11.52 -27.25 5.83
N GLY A 95 -11.17 -28.17 6.75
CA GLY A 95 -11.30 -29.62 6.56
C GLY A 95 -10.15 -30.32 5.81
N HIS A 96 -9.18 -29.59 5.27
CA HIS A 96 -7.96 -30.16 4.67
C HIS A 96 -6.90 -30.43 5.73
N GLU A 97 -6.48 -31.69 5.88
CA GLU A 97 -5.43 -32.06 6.83
C GLU A 97 -4.03 -31.84 6.25
N LEU A 98 -3.19 -31.14 7.02
CA LEU A 98 -1.76 -30.93 6.79
C LEU A 98 -0.97 -31.47 7.98
N ARG A 99 0.23 -31.99 7.73
CA ARG A 99 1.14 -32.49 8.78
C ARG A 99 2.53 -31.89 8.58
N VAL A 100 3.11 -31.35 9.64
CA VAL A 100 4.46 -30.77 9.63
C VAL A 100 5.23 -31.22 10.88
N ASP A 101 6.51 -31.55 10.71
CA ASP A 101 7.38 -31.88 11.83
C ASP A 101 8.02 -30.61 12.39
N LEU A 102 7.51 -30.16 13.53
CA LEU A 102 7.99 -28.98 14.25
C LEU A 102 9.21 -29.36 15.09
N LYS A 103 10.41 -29.35 14.48
CA LYS A 103 11.69 -29.66 15.15
C LYS A 103 12.17 -28.55 16.10
N LYS A 104 11.78 -27.31 15.80
CA LYS A 104 12.00 -26.10 16.60
C LYS A 104 10.83 -25.15 16.38
N TYR A 105 10.56 -24.26 17.33
CA TYR A 105 9.55 -23.23 17.15
C TYR A 105 9.94 -22.29 16.02
N GLY A 106 8.96 -22.00 15.17
CA GLY A 106 9.16 -21.24 13.95
C GLY A 106 7.89 -21.13 13.12
N PRO A 107 7.93 -20.31 12.06
CA PRO A 107 6.76 -20.07 11.23
C PRO A 107 6.35 -21.33 10.44
N VAL A 108 5.06 -21.64 10.46
CA VAL A 108 4.43 -22.63 9.58
C VAL A 108 3.54 -21.89 8.60
N SER A 109 4.03 -21.71 7.38
CA SER A 109 3.25 -21.08 6.30
C SER A 109 2.39 -22.10 5.57
N VAL A 110 1.19 -21.70 5.21
CA VAL A 110 0.22 -22.46 4.43
C VAL A 110 -0.23 -21.58 3.26
N ARG A 111 -0.33 -22.18 2.08
CA ARG A 111 -0.88 -21.53 0.88
C ARG A 111 -2.04 -22.31 0.30
N ARG A 112 -2.95 -21.60 -0.35
CA ARG A 112 -3.95 -22.15 -1.25
C ARG A 112 -3.30 -22.40 -2.62
N THR A 113 -3.54 -23.58 -3.16
CA THR A 113 -3.09 -24.00 -4.49
C THR A 113 -4.08 -23.54 -5.56
N LYS A 114 -3.65 -23.51 -6.83
CA LYS A 114 -4.54 -23.19 -7.96
C LYS A 114 -5.77 -24.12 -8.07
N LYS A 115 -5.70 -25.32 -7.49
CA LYS A 115 -6.81 -26.30 -7.44
C LYS A 115 -7.72 -26.10 -6.22
N GLY A 116 -7.56 -25.00 -5.48
CA GLY A 116 -8.36 -24.67 -4.29
C GLY A 116 -8.00 -25.41 -3.00
N ARG A 117 -7.04 -26.34 -3.02
CA ARG A 117 -6.56 -27.09 -1.83
C ARG A 117 -5.49 -26.33 -1.08
N PHE A 118 -5.30 -26.60 0.21
CA PHE A 118 -4.20 -26.06 1.01
C PHE A 118 -2.95 -26.94 0.96
N ALA A 119 -1.77 -26.32 1.05
CA ALA A 119 -0.47 -26.99 1.09
C ALA A 119 0.53 -26.18 1.94
N LEU A 120 1.52 -26.87 2.51
CA LEU A 120 2.58 -26.24 3.28
C LEU A 120 3.52 -25.39 2.41
N GLY A 121 4.02 -24.31 3.01
CA GLY A 121 4.96 -23.36 2.43
C GLY A 121 4.29 -22.08 1.92
N ARG A 122 5.11 -21.05 1.71
CA ARG A 122 4.67 -19.72 1.25
C ARG A 122 4.25 -19.71 -0.21
N ILE A 123 3.42 -18.72 -0.56
CA ILE A 123 3.18 -18.37 -1.96
C ILE A 123 4.48 -17.84 -2.56
N LYS A 124 4.80 -18.30 -3.77
CA LYS A 124 5.94 -17.80 -4.53
C LYS A 124 5.41 -16.83 -5.58
N HIS A 125 5.93 -15.62 -5.58
CA HIS A 125 5.57 -14.58 -6.54
C HIS A 125 6.62 -14.52 -7.65
N LYS A 126 6.16 -14.23 -8.87
CA LYS A 126 7.01 -13.82 -9.99
C LYS A 126 6.69 -12.35 -10.26
N GLY A 127 7.70 -11.49 -10.21
CA GLY A 127 7.50 -10.05 -10.38
C GLY A 127 6.87 -9.36 -9.18
N LEU A 128 6.24 -8.21 -9.43
CA LEU A 128 5.62 -7.36 -8.41
C LEU A 128 4.40 -8.03 -7.79
N TRP A 129 4.20 -7.77 -6.49
CA TRP A 129 2.98 -8.16 -5.79
C TRP A 129 2.73 -7.25 -4.60
N LYS A 130 1.45 -7.06 -4.26
CA LYS A 130 1.03 -6.25 -3.12
C LYS A 130 1.29 -6.98 -1.81
N ARG A 131 2.12 -6.38 -0.96
CA ARG A 131 2.55 -6.93 0.33
C ARG A 131 2.58 -5.86 1.41
N PRO A 132 2.59 -6.22 2.71
CA PRO A 132 2.84 -5.23 3.77
C PRO A 132 4.10 -4.41 3.45
N GLY A 133 3.99 -3.08 3.51
CA GLY A 133 5.05 -2.14 3.12
C GLY A 133 5.04 -1.72 1.63
N LEU A 134 4.44 -2.51 0.74
CA LEU A 134 4.26 -2.26 -0.69
C LEU A 134 2.85 -2.66 -1.13
N TYR A 135 1.85 -1.95 -0.62
CA TYR A 135 0.44 -2.30 -0.82
C TYR A 135 -0.38 -1.20 -1.50
N GLY A 136 0.11 0.05 -1.47
CA GLY A 136 -0.74 1.22 -1.69
C GLY A 136 -1.76 1.41 -0.55
N PRO A 137 -2.59 2.47 -0.58
CA PRO A 137 -2.76 3.44 -1.66
C PRO A 137 -1.76 4.60 -1.61
N ILE A 138 -1.99 5.69 -2.36
CA ILE A 138 -1.08 6.86 -2.49
C ILE A 138 -0.45 7.30 -1.17
N LYS A 139 -1.25 7.28 -0.09
CA LYS A 139 -0.80 7.69 1.25
C LYS A 139 0.35 6.82 1.80
N ARG A 140 0.52 5.57 1.36
CA ARG A 140 1.60 4.67 1.79
C ARG A 140 2.99 5.11 1.37
N ALA A 141 3.13 5.94 0.33
CA ALA A 141 4.43 6.52 -0.05
C ALA A 141 5.09 7.29 1.12
N TYR A 142 4.29 7.77 2.08
CA TYR A 142 4.73 8.53 3.25
C TYR A 142 4.98 7.67 4.51
N PHE A 143 4.73 6.35 4.48
CA PHE A 143 4.74 5.46 5.66
C PHE A 143 6.08 4.71 5.84
N SER A 144 7.10 5.14 5.12
CA SER A 144 8.50 4.69 5.21
C SER A 144 9.37 5.89 4.86
N PRO A 145 10.70 5.87 5.14
CA PRO A 145 11.56 7.00 4.79
C PRO A 145 11.32 7.45 3.34
N PHE A 146 11.08 8.74 3.13
CA PHE A 146 10.78 9.31 1.80
C PHE A 146 11.52 10.63 1.57
N VAL A 147 11.67 11.01 0.30
CA VAL A 147 12.25 12.28 -0.14
C VAL A 147 11.35 12.95 -1.18
N PHE A 148 11.32 14.29 -1.19
CA PHE A 148 10.63 15.06 -2.22
C PHE A 148 11.61 15.41 -3.33
N VAL A 149 11.26 15.05 -4.55
CA VAL A 149 12.10 15.23 -5.74
C VAL A 149 11.38 16.15 -6.72
N TYR A 150 11.85 17.38 -6.88
CA TYR A 150 11.26 18.32 -7.83
C TYR A 150 12.01 18.26 -9.17
N GLY A 151 11.27 18.39 -10.25
CA GLY A 151 11.82 18.35 -11.60
C GLY A 151 12.56 19.62 -11.99
N THR A 152 13.67 19.50 -12.72
CA THR A 152 14.51 20.63 -13.15
C THR A 152 14.83 20.70 -14.64
N ILE A 153 14.31 19.76 -15.44
CA ILE A 153 14.67 19.62 -16.86
C ILE A 153 13.66 20.25 -17.83
N GLY A 154 12.55 20.74 -17.30
CA GLY A 154 11.53 21.48 -18.05
C GLY A 154 11.89 22.97 -18.19
N THR A 155 10.89 23.81 -18.42
CA THR A 155 11.10 25.26 -18.44
C THR A 155 11.43 25.82 -17.04
N PRO A 156 11.98 27.04 -16.94
CA PRO A 156 12.17 27.70 -15.64
C PRO A 156 10.87 27.79 -14.83
N GLU A 157 9.74 28.06 -15.49
CA GLU A 157 8.42 28.16 -14.87
C GLU A 157 7.93 26.80 -14.36
N GLU A 158 8.12 25.72 -15.13
CA GLU A 158 7.81 24.36 -14.67
C GLU A 158 8.66 23.97 -13.45
N THR A 159 9.95 24.32 -13.47
CA THR A 159 10.86 24.08 -12.35
C THR A 159 10.41 24.83 -11.09
N GLU A 160 10.00 26.10 -11.23
CA GLU A 160 9.46 26.90 -10.13
C GLU A 160 8.18 26.26 -9.56
N VAL A 161 7.24 25.85 -10.42
CA VAL A 161 6.00 25.20 -9.99
C VAL A 161 6.27 23.86 -9.29
N ASN A 162 7.16 23.02 -9.83
CA ASN A 162 7.52 21.75 -9.21
C ASN A 162 8.12 21.96 -7.81
N LEU A 163 9.04 22.92 -7.68
CA LEU A 163 9.65 23.27 -6.40
C LEU A 163 8.62 23.88 -5.42
N HIS A 164 7.71 24.72 -5.91
CA HIS A 164 6.64 25.30 -5.10
C HIS A 164 5.74 24.19 -4.53
N LEU A 165 5.26 23.26 -5.36
CA LEU A 165 4.44 22.12 -4.92
C LEU A 165 5.15 21.28 -3.86
N ALA A 166 6.46 21.01 -4.04
CA ALA A 166 7.26 20.29 -3.06
C ALA A 166 7.38 21.04 -1.73
N ARG A 167 7.64 22.36 -1.77
CA ARG A 167 7.72 23.23 -0.57
C ARG A 167 6.40 23.30 0.17
N THR A 168 5.29 23.52 -0.53
CA THR A 168 3.95 23.53 0.07
C THR A 168 3.62 22.18 0.71
N LYS A 169 3.98 21.07 0.04
CA LYS A 169 3.80 19.74 0.63
C LYS A 169 4.65 19.55 1.88
N ALA A 170 5.89 20.05 1.90
CA ALA A 170 6.79 19.91 3.03
C ALA A 170 6.28 20.70 4.24
N GLN A 171 5.75 21.91 4.02
CA GLN A 171 5.08 22.67 5.07
C GLN A 171 3.88 21.92 5.65
N LYS A 172 3.06 21.28 4.80
CA LYS A 172 1.93 20.46 5.27
C LYS A 172 2.40 19.23 6.05
N TRP A 173 3.49 18.59 5.64
CA TRP A 173 4.09 17.47 6.37
C TRP A 173 4.60 17.90 7.75
N TRP A 174 5.29 19.04 7.83
CA TRP A 174 5.71 19.62 9.11
C TRP A 174 4.52 19.93 10.01
N TYR A 175 3.52 20.64 9.49
CA TYR A 175 2.37 21.08 10.27
C TYR A 175 1.46 19.92 10.73
N ARG A 176 1.20 18.94 9.87
CA ARG A 176 0.26 17.84 10.15
C ARG A 176 0.92 16.55 10.61
N GLY A 177 2.06 16.22 10.02
CA GLY A 177 2.81 15.00 10.29
C GLY A 177 3.88 15.17 11.37
N ASN A 178 4.10 16.40 11.86
CA ASN A 178 5.16 16.74 12.80
C ASN A 178 6.54 16.18 12.37
N GLY A 179 6.83 16.27 11.08
CA GLY A 179 8.01 15.67 10.47
C GLY A 179 8.76 16.62 9.55
N TRP A 180 10.03 16.30 9.29
CA TRP A 180 10.89 17.02 8.36
C TRP A 180 11.10 16.15 7.12
N VAL A 181 11.20 16.77 5.95
CA VAL A 181 11.44 16.08 4.68
C VAL A 181 12.50 16.84 3.89
N ARG A 182 13.41 16.09 3.27
CA ARG A 182 14.39 16.66 2.34
C ARG A 182 13.71 16.93 1.00
N ILE A 183 13.95 18.11 0.45
CA ILE A 183 13.58 18.47 -0.93
C ILE A 183 14.88 18.49 -1.74
N VAL A 184 14.94 17.72 -2.82
CA VAL A 184 16.11 17.63 -3.69
C VAL A 184 15.72 17.81 -5.16
N PRO A 185 16.60 18.35 -6.02
CA PRO A 185 16.37 18.32 -7.46
C PRO A 185 16.50 16.88 -7.98
N ASP A 186 15.71 16.55 -9.00
CA ASP A 186 15.77 15.29 -9.76
C ASP A 186 17.18 14.89 -10.21
N THR A 187 18.02 15.85 -10.58
CA THR A 187 19.43 15.66 -10.98
C THR A 187 20.35 15.19 -9.86
N SER A 188 19.93 15.30 -8.60
CA SER A 188 20.70 14.83 -7.44
C SER A 188 20.27 13.45 -6.93
N VAL A 189 19.28 12.82 -7.56
CA VAL A 189 18.80 11.49 -7.18
C VAL A 189 19.81 10.44 -7.64
N ASP A 190 20.60 9.97 -6.68
CA ASP A 190 21.60 8.91 -6.86
C ASP A 190 21.09 7.53 -6.37
N GLY A 191 21.94 6.50 -6.52
CA GLY A 191 21.61 5.15 -6.08
C GLY A 191 21.35 5.02 -4.58
N ARG A 192 22.00 5.85 -3.74
CA ARG A 192 21.81 5.82 -2.28
C ARG A 192 20.42 6.33 -1.90
N ILE A 193 19.95 7.38 -2.58
CA ILE A 193 18.60 7.90 -2.42
C ILE A 193 17.56 6.86 -2.85
N ILE A 194 17.76 6.23 -4.01
CA ILE A 194 16.86 5.20 -4.57
C ILE A 194 16.76 3.97 -3.66
N GLU A 195 17.87 3.56 -3.04
CA GLU A 195 17.90 2.42 -2.11
C GLU A 195 17.17 2.72 -0.79
N SER A 196 17.38 3.93 -0.26
CA SER A 196 17.00 4.27 1.11
C SER A 196 15.59 4.83 1.25
N TYR A 197 15.04 5.46 0.20
CA TYR A 197 13.83 6.26 0.30
C TYR A 197 12.76 5.88 -0.74
N ASN A 198 11.50 6.02 -0.34
CA ASN A 198 10.42 6.24 -1.29
C ASN A 198 10.62 7.61 -1.97
N LEU A 199 10.31 7.68 -3.26
CA LEU A 199 10.50 8.90 -4.05
C LEU A 199 9.15 9.56 -4.30
N ILE A 200 8.96 10.79 -3.85
CA ILE A 200 7.76 11.57 -4.16
C ILE A 200 8.13 12.62 -5.19
N LEU A 201 7.73 12.37 -6.42
CA LEU A 201 8.13 13.13 -7.60
C LEU A 201 7.12 14.25 -7.86
N PHE A 202 7.64 15.43 -8.18
CA PHE A 202 6.89 16.59 -8.64
C PHE A 202 7.35 16.95 -10.04
N GLY A 203 6.47 16.80 -11.03
CA GLY A 203 6.75 16.99 -12.45
C GLY A 203 6.61 15.70 -13.27
N GLY A 204 6.14 15.85 -14.50
CA GLY A 204 5.98 14.77 -15.48
C GLY A 204 7.30 14.41 -16.18
N PRO A 205 7.28 13.49 -17.16
CA PRO A 205 8.48 13.07 -17.88
C PRO A 205 9.18 14.20 -18.65
N GLU A 206 8.46 15.26 -19.03
CA GLU A 206 9.08 16.41 -19.69
C GLU A 206 9.76 17.39 -18.72
N SER A 207 9.36 17.40 -17.44
CA SER A 207 9.87 18.37 -16.46
C SER A 207 10.64 17.76 -15.28
N ASN A 208 10.63 16.43 -15.10
CA ASN A 208 11.35 15.71 -14.03
C ASN A 208 12.13 14.51 -14.58
N LEU A 209 13.44 14.47 -14.36
CA LEU A 209 14.38 13.46 -14.88
C LEU A 209 14.12 12.07 -14.34
N VAL A 210 13.71 11.96 -13.07
CA VAL A 210 13.37 10.67 -12.47
C VAL A 210 12.07 10.15 -13.05
N THR A 211 11.04 11.01 -13.17
CA THR A 211 9.77 10.64 -13.82
C THR A 211 10.02 10.20 -15.26
N ARG A 212 10.84 10.93 -16.03
CA ARG A 212 11.22 10.57 -17.40
C ARG A 212 11.81 9.16 -17.49
N ARG A 213 12.74 8.84 -16.60
CA ARG A 213 13.42 7.53 -16.59
C ARG A 213 12.49 6.35 -16.35
N ILE A 214 11.41 6.53 -15.60
CA ILE A 214 10.53 5.43 -15.17
C ILE A 214 9.19 5.40 -15.91
N ASN A 215 8.83 6.45 -16.65
CA ASN A 215 7.49 6.65 -17.24
C ASN A 215 6.99 5.44 -18.05
N ASP A 216 7.87 4.80 -18.82
CA ASP A 216 7.51 3.66 -19.68
C ASP A 216 7.29 2.36 -18.90
N GLU A 217 7.74 2.29 -17.64
CA GLU A 217 7.56 1.16 -16.74
C GLU A 217 6.36 1.34 -15.78
N LEU A 218 5.72 2.52 -15.81
CA LEU A 218 4.52 2.81 -15.01
C LEU A 218 3.25 2.34 -15.74
N PRO A 219 2.25 1.81 -15.00
CA PRO A 219 0.94 1.47 -15.58
C PRO A 219 0.20 2.67 -16.18
N ILE A 220 0.44 3.88 -15.65
CA ILE A 220 -0.13 5.13 -16.15
C ILE A 220 0.99 6.09 -16.53
N ARG A 221 1.08 6.39 -17.81
CA ARG A 221 2.14 7.22 -18.38
C ARG A 221 1.60 8.56 -18.87
N ILE A 222 2.48 9.55 -18.93
CA ILE A 222 2.20 10.80 -19.64
C ILE A 222 2.98 10.77 -20.95
N GLU A 223 2.27 10.92 -22.07
CA GLU A 223 2.83 10.80 -23.41
C GLU A 223 2.19 11.85 -24.33
N GLY A 224 2.99 12.71 -24.94
CA GLY A 224 2.52 13.72 -25.90
C GLY A 224 1.41 14.63 -25.34
N GLY A 225 1.53 15.06 -24.08
CA GLY A 225 0.53 15.90 -23.41
C GLY A 225 -0.77 15.19 -23.05
N ARG A 226 -0.77 13.85 -22.98
CA ARG A 226 -1.95 13.04 -22.64
C ARG A 226 -1.61 12.03 -21.55
N ILE A 227 -2.61 11.63 -20.79
CA ILE A 227 -2.49 10.51 -19.84
C ILE A 227 -2.90 9.24 -20.57
N VAL A 228 -2.04 8.22 -20.51
CA VAL A 228 -2.29 6.89 -21.07
C VAL A 228 -2.32 5.89 -19.92
N LEU A 229 -3.48 5.28 -19.72
CA LEU A 229 -3.75 4.30 -18.68
C LEU A 229 -3.83 2.91 -19.33
N GLY A 230 -2.76 2.13 -19.22
CA GLY A 230 -2.58 0.91 -20.00
C GLY A 230 -2.59 1.20 -21.50
N GLU A 231 -3.64 0.77 -22.20
CA GLU A 231 -3.83 1.01 -23.64
C GLU A 231 -4.81 2.16 -23.94
N ARG A 232 -5.41 2.77 -22.91
CA ARG A 232 -6.45 3.79 -23.06
C ARG A 232 -5.89 5.18 -22.85
N THR A 233 -6.11 6.07 -23.81
CA THR A 233 -5.90 7.51 -23.61
C THR A 233 -7.05 8.10 -22.81
N VAL A 234 -6.74 8.81 -21.74
CA VAL A 234 -7.75 9.53 -20.93
C VAL A 234 -8.11 10.84 -21.64
N PRO A 235 -9.39 11.07 -21.96
CA PRO A 235 -9.81 12.31 -22.60
C PRO A 235 -9.75 13.49 -21.62
N GLY A 236 -9.42 14.67 -22.15
CA GLY A 236 -9.39 15.92 -21.39
C GLY A 236 -8.11 16.72 -21.60
N GLU A 237 -8.14 17.96 -21.13
CA GLU A 237 -7.02 18.90 -21.15
C GLU A 237 -6.62 19.25 -19.72
N HIS A 238 -5.36 19.68 -19.54
CA HIS A 238 -4.83 20.12 -18.25
C HIS A 238 -5.07 19.09 -17.14
N LEU A 239 -4.90 17.81 -17.43
CA LEU A 239 -5.17 16.75 -16.48
C LEU A 239 -4.01 16.63 -15.49
N ALA A 240 -4.35 16.41 -14.22
CA ALA A 240 -3.41 16.02 -13.18
C ALA A 240 -3.44 14.50 -12.98
N LEU A 241 -2.27 13.92 -12.74
CA LEU A 241 -2.06 12.53 -12.37
C LEU A 241 -1.42 12.47 -10.98
N LYS A 242 -1.96 11.59 -10.14
CA LYS A 242 -1.25 11.02 -9.01
C LYS A 242 -1.27 9.51 -9.11
N GLU A 243 -0.12 8.87 -8.98
CA GLU A 243 0.00 7.41 -9.01
C GLU A 243 1.10 6.98 -8.03
N VAL A 244 0.77 6.02 -7.17
CA VAL A 244 1.77 5.29 -6.38
C VAL A 244 2.04 3.93 -6.99
N TYR A 245 3.31 3.59 -7.10
CA TYR A 245 3.74 2.33 -7.72
C TYR A 245 5.04 1.84 -7.08
N PRO A 246 5.37 0.52 -7.12
CA PRO A 246 6.71 0.06 -6.82
C PRO A 246 7.71 0.75 -7.75
N ASN A 247 8.73 1.39 -7.16
CA ASN A 247 9.70 2.17 -7.91
C ASN A 247 10.44 1.25 -8.91
N PRO A 248 10.37 1.48 -10.24
CA PRO A 248 11.08 0.64 -11.20
C PRO A 248 12.61 0.59 -11.00
N LEU A 249 13.17 1.66 -10.42
CA LEU A 249 14.60 1.71 -10.07
C LEU A 249 14.95 0.95 -8.78
N ASN A 250 13.96 0.61 -7.95
CA ASN A 250 14.08 -0.22 -6.76
C ASN A 250 12.70 -0.79 -6.35
N PRO A 251 12.35 -2.02 -6.79
CA PRO A 251 11.04 -2.62 -6.53
C PRO A 251 10.68 -2.87 -5.06
N GLU A 252 11.63 -2.66 -4.13
CA GLU A 252 11.39 -2.72 -2.69
C GLU A 252 10.91 -1.38 -2.09
N ARG A 253 10.82 -0.32 -2.90
CA ARG A 253 10.38 1.03 -2.50
C ARG A 253 9.20 1.49 -3.34
N LEU A 254 8.49 2.51 -2.85
CA LEU A 254 7.43 3.19 -3.60
C LEU A 254 7.94 4.44 -4.30
N VAL A 255 7.38 4.73 -5.45
CA VAL A 255 7.38 6.04 -6.09
C VAL A 255 5.97 6.61 -6.06
N LEU A 256 5.82 7.90 -5.81
CA LEU A 256 4.56 8.63 -5.95
C LEU A 256 4.78 9.77 -6.96
N VAL A 257 4.19 9.63 -8.14
CA VAL A 257 4.23 10.64 -9.19
C VAL A 257 3.15 11.68 -8.93
N ASN A 258 3.51 12.96 -8.93
CA ASN A 258 2.58 14.09 -8.97
C ASN A 258 2.93 14.91 -10.22
N ALA A 259 2.16 14.73 -11.28
CA ALA A 259 2.43 15.34 -12.58
C ALA A 259 1.13 15.80 -13.24
N GLY A 260 1.24 16.63 -14.27
CA GLY A 260 0.13 16.90 -15.17
C GLY A 260 0.54 16.78 -16.63
N THR A 261 -0.45 16.78 -17.51
CA THR A 261 -0.24 16.77 -18.97
C THR A 261 0.49 18.00 -19.48
N ASP A 262 0.44 19.09 -18.71
CA ASP A 262 1.07 20.38 -18.96
C ASP A 262 1.28 21.13 -17.62
N LEU A 263 1.72 22.38 -17.69
CA LEU A 263 1.93 23.25 -16.53
C LEU A 263 0.64 23.47 -15.71
N GLU A 264 -0.51 23.63 -16.35
CA GLU A 264 -1.79 23.85 -15.67
C GLU A 264 -2.26 22.58 -14.95
N GLY A 265 -2.17 21.42 -15.60
CA GLY A 265 -2.40 20.12 -14.97
C GLY A 265 -1.46 19.88 -13.79
N THR A 266 -0.18 20.25 -13.92
CA THR A 266 0.80 20.11 -12.84
C THR A 266 0.42 20.98 -11.63
N LYS A 267 0.00 22.23 -11.83
CA LYS A 267 -0.51 23.10 -10.76
C LYS A 267 -1.74 22.50 -10.06
N LEU A 268 -2.59 21.75 -10.77
CA LEU A 268 -3.75 21.07 -10.19
C LEU A 268 -3.38 19.90 -9.26
N THR A 269 -2.16 19.35 -9.32
CA THR A 269 -1.73 18.27 -8.41
C THR A 269 -1.79 18.67 -6.93
N GLY A 270 -1.83 19.98 -6.61
CA GLY A 270 -2.01 20.49 -5.26
C GLY A 270 -3.44 20.36 -4.69
N ALA A 271 -4.45 20.10 -5.53
CA ALA A 271 -5.87 20.12 -5.15
C ALA A 271 -6.28 18.96 -4.24
N LEU A 272 -5.85 17.74 -4.55
CA LEU A 272 -6.13 16.55 -3.75
C LEU A 272 -4.90 16.14 -2.93
N ASP A 273 -5.02 16.16 -1.60
CA ASP A 273 -3.88 15.97 -0.69
C ASP A 273 -3.94 14.66 0.08
N ALA A 274 -2.91 13.82 -0.08
CA ALA A 274 -2.76 12.57 0.66
C ALA A 274 -2.56 12.76 2.17
N LEU A 275 -2.05 13.92 2.61
CA LEU A 275 -1.74 14.22 4.02
C LEU A 275 -2.95 14.69 4.85
N HIS A 276 -4.16 14.60 4.28
CA HIS A 276 -5.40 14.78 5.03
C HIS A 276 -5.87 13.47 5.71
N ALA A 277 -6.56 13.57 6.85
CA ALA A 277 -7.05 12.41 7.59
C ALA A 277 -8.05 11.58 6.75
N SER A 278 -8.93 12.26 6.02
CA SER A 278 -9.99 11.66 5.18
C SER A 278 -9.70 11.74 3.69
N SER A 279 -8.42 11.74 3.27
CA SER A 279 -8.07 11.92 1.86
C SER A 279 -8.59 10.81 0.95
N GLY A 280 -8.65 9.57 1.45
CA GLY A 280 -9.27 8.43 0.77
C GLY A 280 -8.71 8.15 -0.63
N LEU A 281 -7.54 8.68 -0.99
CA LEU A 281 -6.99 8.56 -2.34
C LEU A 281 -6.59 7.11 -2.60
N PRO A 282 -6.94 6.53 -3.75
CA PRO A 282 -6.62 5.14 -4.09
C PRO A 282 -5.17 5.04 -4.62
N ASP A 283 -4.83 4.01 -5.40
CA ASP A 283 -3.45 3.88 -5.93
C ASP A 283 -3.15 4.90 -7.03
N TYR A 284 -4.15 5.23 -7.85
CA TYR A 284 -4.04 6.25 -8.88
C TYR A 284 -5.30 7.10 -8.99
N ILE A 285 -5.13 8.35 -9.40
CA ILE A 285 -6.22 9.28 -9.65
C ILE A 285 -5.83 10.29 -10.73
N VAL A 286 -6.74 10.50 -11.67
CA VAL A 286 -6.65 11.43 -12.79
C VAL A 286 -7.82 12.40 -12.69
N TYR A 287 -7.55 13.70 -12.77
CA TYR A 287 -8.58 14.71 -12.58
C TYR A 287 -8.26 16.01 -13.30
N GLY A 288 -9.30 16.71 -13.72
CA GLY A 288 -9.20 18.00 -14.40
C GLY A 288 -9.51 19.17 -13.47
N LYS A 289 -9.67 20.36 -14.06
CA LYS A 289 -9.97 21.61 -13.34
C LYS A 289 -11.27 21.55 -12.52
N ALA A 290 -12.25 20.77 -12.96
CA ALA A 290 -13.55 20.58 -12.29
C ALA A 290 -13.41 20.09 -10.84
N VAL A 291 -12.29 19.42 -10.48
CA VAL A 291 -12.03 18.97 -9.09
C VAL A 291 -12.09 20.13 -8.07
N ARG A 292 -11.82 21.36 -8.51
CA ARG A 292 -11.81 22.55 -7.64
C ARG A 292 -13.21 22.96 -7.19
N THR A 293 -14.24 22.69 -8.00
CA THR A 293 -15.63 23.06 -7.73
C THR A 293 -16.49 21.87 -7.34
N GLU A 294 -16.18 20.69 -7.89
CA GLU A 294 -17.01 19.48 -7.77
C GLU A 294 -16.36 18.39 -6.89
N GLY A 295 -15.12 18.60 -6.43
CA GLY A 295 -14.39 17.59 -5.66
C GLY A 295 -14.25 16.30 -6.45
N TRP A 296 -14.74 15.19 -5.88
CA TRP A 296 -14.73 13.88 -6.54
C TRP A 296 -15.50 13.83 -7.87
N GLY A 297 -16.45 14.74 -8.11
CA GLY A 297 -17.15 14.83 -9.41
C GLY A 297 -16.23 15.23 -10.57
N GLY A 298 -15.14 15.94 -10.29
CA GLY A 298 -14.13 16.34 -11.29
C GLY A 298 -13.04 15.30 -11.56
N VAL A 299 -13.20 14.08 -11.04
CA VAL A 299 -12.27 12.97 -11.24
C VAL A 299 -12.64 12.22 -12.52
N VAL A 300 -11.66 12.03 -13.40
CA VAL A 300 -11.83 11.41 -14.72
C VAL A 300 -11.48 9.92 -14.68
N ALA A 301 -10.50 9.53 -13.86
CA ALA A 301 -10.21 8.13 -13.59
C ALA A 301 -9.63 7.97 -12.19
N ALA A 302 -9.93 6.87 -11.50
CA ALA A 302 -9.32 6.57 -10.21
C ALA A 302 -9.44 5.09 -9.90
N GLY A 303 -8.48 4.51 -9.19
CA GLY A 303 -8.61 3.10 -8.83
C GLY A 303 -7.42 2.52 -8.09
N PHE A 304 -7.54 1.22 -7.87
CA PHE A 304 -6.52 0.40 -7.26
C PHE A 304 -5.95 -0.57 -8.29
N PHE A 305 -4.66 -0.85 -8.17
CA PHE A 305 -4.03 -1.96 -8.87
C PHE A 305 -4.37 -3.27 -8.18
N ASP A 306 -4.35 -4.36 -8.95
CA ASP A 306 -4.58 -5.70 -8.44
C ASP A 306 -3.41 -6.21 -7.57
N ALA A 307 -3.49 -7.48 -7.16
CA ALA A 307 -2.48 -8.09 -6.31
C ALA A 307 -1.09 -8.21 -6.96
N GLU A 308 -0.99 -8.07 -8.29
CA GLU A 308 0.25 -8.08 -9.08
C GLU A 308 0.63 -6.67 -9.57
N TRP A 309 0.03 -5.62 -9.01
CA TRP A 309 0.24 -4.21 -9.40
C TRP A 309 -0.20 -3.88 -10.83
N LYS A 310 -1.18 -4.60 -11.39
CA LYS A 310 -1.73 -4.32 -12.73
C LYS A 310 -3.03 -3.55 -12.65
N LEU A 311 -3.33 -2.81 -13.73
CA LEU A 311 -4.63 -2.17 -13.91
C LEU A 311 -5.72 -3.24 -13.99
N ALA A 312 -6.76 -3.10 -13.17
CA ALA A 312 -7.90 -4.00 -13.16
C ALA A 312 -9.20 -3.18 -13.28
N PRO A 313 -10.01 -3.37 -14.34
CA PRO A 313 -11.26 -2.64 -14.50
C PRO A 313 -12.24 -2.80 -13.33
N SER A 314 -12.21 -3.94 -12.64
CA SER A 314 -13.04 -4.20 -11.47
C SER A 314 -12.62 -3.44 -10.21
N LEU A 315 -11.45 -2.80 -10.22
CA LEU A 315 -10.87 -2.06 -9.10
C LEU A 315 -10.71 -0.55 -9.41
N GLY A 316 -11.28 -0.09 -10.52
CA GLY A 316 -11.16 1.29 -10.97
C GLY A 316 -12.47 1.86 -11.51
N PHE A 317 -12.54 3.18 -11.46
CA PHE A 317 -13.52 4.01 -12.13
C PHE A 317 -12.85 4.67 -13.33
N PHE A 318 -13.53 4.61 -14.46
CA PHE A 318 -13.21 5.36 -15.66
C PHE A 318 -14.45 6.18 -15.99
N GLY A 319 -14.28 7.49 -16.01
CA GLY A 319 -15.30 8.42 -16.46
C GLY A 319 -15.71 8.11 -17.90
N PRO A 320 -16.93 8.51 -18.28
CA PRO A 320 -17.45 8.34 -19.64
C PRO A 320 -16.58 9.00 -20.70
#